data_AF-A0A0K9FEI5-F1
#
_entry.id   AF-A0A0K9FEI5-F1
#
_cell.length_a   1.000
_cell.length_b   1.000
_cell.length_c   1.000
_cell.angle_alpha   90.00
_cell.angle_beta   90.00
_cell.angle_gamma   90.00
#
_symmetry.space_group_name_H-M   'P 1'
#
loop_
_entity.id
_entity.type
_entity.pdbx_description
1 polymer ?
#
loop_
_entity_poly.entity_id
_entity_poly.type
_entity_poly.pdbx_seq_one_letter_code
_entity_poly.pdbx_strand_id
1 'polypeptide(L)'
;MDNNILMFTILILFQLVVVSIVLAIFSSVFVKSRKKGFVFLTIYILLSIYSLYDVYKYSAILGSSMLIIYISLGVVTYFVIKKRLSNGTEI
;
A
#
# COMPACT_ATOMS: atom_id res chain seq x y z
N MET A 1 -28.23 -0.82 12.04
CA MET A 1 -26.82 -1.13 12.38
C MET A 1 -26.08 -1.79 11.22
N ASP A 2 -26.78 -2.40 10.25
CA ASP A 2 -26.20 -3.14 9.13
C ASP A 2 -25.44 -2.29 8.09
N ASN A 3 -25.88 -1.05 7.83
CA ASN A 3 -25.26 -0.18 6.82
C ASN A 3 -23.81 0.20 7.17
N ASN A 4 -23.48 0.35 8.46
CA ASN A 4 -22.11 0.71 8.86
C ASN A 4 -21.14 -0.45 8.60
N ILE A 5 -21.57 -1.69 8.86
CA ILE A 5 -20.74 -2.88 8.67
C ILE A 5 -20.45 -3.11 7.17
N LEU A 6 -21.47 -2.94 6.33
CA LEU A 6 -21.32 -3.01 4.87
C LEU A 6 -20.37 -1.92 4.34
N MET A 7 -20.53 -0.68 4.82
CA MET A 7 -19.66 0.43 4.43
C MET A 7 -18.20 0.18 4.81
N PHE A 8 -17.93 -0.31 6.03
CA PHE A 8 -16.57 -0.66 6.45
C PHE A 8 -15.99 -1.82 5.60
N THR A 9 -16.81 -2.83 5.30
CA THR A 9 -16.38 -3.99 4.50
C THR A 9 -16.00 -3.59 3.07
N ILE A 10 -16.82 -2.75 2.42
CA ILE A 10 -16.55 -2.22 1.08
C ILE A 10 -15.28 -1.37 1.09
N LEU A 11 -15.09 -0.52 2.10
CA LEU A 11 -13.88 0.29 2.26
C LEU A 11 -12.61 -0.59 2.34
N ILE A 12 -12.66 -1.67 3.13
CA ILE A 12 -11.52 -2.59 3.27
C ILE A 12 -11.25 -3.33 1.95
N LEU A 13 -12.28 -3.84 1.27
CA LEU A 13 -12.13 -4.52 -0.01
C LEU A 13 -11.58 -3.59 -1.10
N PHE A 14 -12.08 -2.37 -1.16
CA PHE A 14 -11.57 -1.36 -2.08
C PHE A 14 -10.11 -1.05 -1.80
N GLN A 15 -9.74 -0.88 -0.53
CA GLN A 15 -8.35 -0.65 -0.13
C GLN A 15 -7.45 -1.82 -0.58
N LEU A 16 -7.88 -3.07 -0.42
CA LEU A 16 -7.11 -4.25 -0.87
C LEU A 16 -6.85 -4.25 -2.37
N VAL A 17 -7.85 -3.86 -3.18
CA VAL A 17 -7.71 -3.77 -4.64
C VAL A 17 -6.72 -2.66 -5.02
N VAL A 18 -6.87 -1.47 -4.44
CA VAL A 18 -5.98 -0.33 -4.69
C VAL A 18 -4.54 -0.68 -4.31
N VAL A 19 -4.35 -1.27 -3.14
CA VAL A 19 -3.05 -1.73 -2.64
C VAL A 19 -2.40 -2.72 -3.61
N SER A 20 -3.16 -3.68 -4.13
CA SER A 20 -2.66 -4.67 -5.09
C SER A 20 -2.20 -4.02 -6.39
N ILE A 21 -2.97 -3.05 -6.91
CA ILE A 21 -2.62 -2.28 -8.11
C ILE A 21 -1.34 -1.47 -7.88
N VAL A 22 -1.25 -0.76 -6.74
CA VAL A 22 -0.06 0.02 -6.38
C VAL A 22 1.17 -0.87 -6.30
N LEU A 23 1.05 -2.06 -5.71
CA LEU A 23 2.15 -3.01 -5.60
C LEU A 23 2.61 -3.50 -6.98
N ALA A 24 1.68 -3.76 -7.89
CA ALA A 24 1.98 -4.16 -9.28
C ALA A 24 2.69 -3.04 -10.06
N ILE A 25 2.20 -1.80 -9.94
CA ILE A 25 2.83 -0.61 -10.55
C ILE A 25 4.22 -0.41 -9.96
N PHE A 26 4.35 -0.43 -8.63
CA PHE A 26 5.62 -0.29 -7.94
C PHE A 26 6.62 -1.34 -8.40
N SER A 27 6.22 -2.62 -8.46
CA SER A 27 7.07 -3.70 -8.94
C SER A 27 7.54 -3.45 -10.38
N SER A 28 6.66 -2.98 -11.27
CA SER A 28 7.02 -2.69 -12.67
C SER A 28 7.99 -1.51 -12.78
N VAL A 29 7.71 -0.41 -12.06
CA VAL A 29 8.56 0.79 -12.04
C VAL A 29 9.91 0.50 -11.42
N PHE A 30 9.96 -0.29 -10.34
CA PHE A 30 11.19 -0.66 -9.65
C PHE A 30 12.10 -1.55 -10.51
N VAL A 31 11.52 -2.51 -11.25
CA VAL A 31 12.27 -3.34 -12.21
C VAL A 31 12.85 -2.49 -13.34
N LYS A 32 12.08 -1.51 -13.85
CA LYS A 32 12.56 -0.62 -14.93
C LYS A 32 13.65 0.35 -14.46
N SER A 33 13.54 0.89 -13.25
CA SER A 33 14.57 1.75 -12.66
C SER A 33 14.42 1.86 -11.15
N ARG A 34 15.42 1.35 -10.41
CA ARG A 34 15.43 1.43 -8.93
C ARG A 34 15.21 2.85 -8.41
N LYS A 35 15.85 3.86 -9.04
CA LYS A 35 15.72 5.27 -8.67
C LYS A 35 14.27 5.78 -8.81
N LYS A 36 13.60 5.44 -9.91
CA LYS A 36 12.19 5.83 -10.13
C LYS A 36 11.23 5.09 -9.21
N GLY A 37 11.55 3.84 -8.86
CA GLY A 37 10.81 3.07 -7.86
C GLY A 37 10.80 3.76 -6.50
N PHE A 38 11.97 4.22 -6.01
CA PHE A 38 12.04 4.99 -4.75
C PHE A 38 11.24 6.29 -4.79
N VAL A 39 11.28 7.03 -5.91
CA VAL A 39 10.46 8.25 -6.06
C VAL A 39 8.97 7.94 -5.98
N PHE A 40 8.51 6.89 -6.66
CA PHE A 40 7.12 6.45 -6.59
C PHE A 40 6.72 6.04 -5.18
N LEU A 41 7.58 5.30 -4.47
CA LEU A 41 7.36 4.89 -3.08
C LEU A 41 7.19 6.12 -2.17
N THR A 42 8.06 7.12 -2.29
CA THR A 42 7.99 8.35 -1.49
C THR A 42 6.70 9.11 -1.72
N ILE A 43 6.27 9.26 -2.98
CA ILE A 43 4.99 9.91 -3.32
C ILE A 43 3.82 9.11 -2.74
N TYR A 44 3.86 7.78 -2.86
CA TYR A 44 2.82 6.91 -2.31
C TYR A 44 2.73 6.99 -0.78
N ILE A 45 3.87 7.07 -0.08
CA ILE A 45 3.91 7.25 1.38
C ILE A 45 3.29 8.59 1.78
N LEU A 46 3.67 9.68 1.11
CA LEU A 46 3.08 11.01 1.36
C LEU A 46 1.56 11.01 1.17
N LEU A 47 1.09 10.41 0.07
CA LEU A 47 -0.34 10.28 -0.22
C LEU A 47 -1.06 9.42 0.83
N SER A 48 -0.42 8.33 1.27
CA SER A 48 -0.95 7.44 2.29
C SER A 48 -1.05 8.13 3.66
N ILE A 49 -0.07 8.95 4.04
CA ILE A 49 -0.12 9.74 5.29
C ILE A 49 -1.28 10.74 5.25
N TYR A 50 -1.47 11.43 4.13
CA TYR A 50 -2.58 12.37 3.96
C TYR A 50 -3.93 11.65 4.07
N SER A 51 -4.09 10.53 3.35
CA SER A 51 -5.31 9.70 3.41
C SER A 51 -5.55 9.17 4.83
N LEU A 52 -4.50 8.77 5.54
CA LEU A 52 -4.60 8.25 6.90
C LEU A 52 -5.08 9.33 7.86
N TYR A 53 -4.57 10.56 7.74
CA TYR A 53 -4.99 11.69 8.57
C TYR A 53 -6.49 12.00 8.41
N ASP A 54 -6.99 11.96 7.17
CA ASP A 54 -8.40 12.18 6.87
C ASP A 54 -9.29 11.05 7.44
N VAL A 55 -8.85 9.80 7.27
CA VAL A 55 -9.58 8.63 7.79
C VAL A 55 -9.58 8.58 9.32
N TYR A 56 -8.50 8.98 9.99
CA TYR A 56 -8.44 9.08 11.45
C TYR A 56 -9.40 10.11 12.02
N LYS A 57 -9.61 11.23 11.31
CA LYS A 57 -10.64 12.21 11.68
C LYS A 57 -12.05 11.62 11.59
N TYR A 58 -12.30 10.73 10.64
CA TYR A 58 -13.60 10.12 10.44
C TYR A 58 -13.89 8.99 11.45
N SER A 59 -12.94 8.09 11.66
CA SER A 59 -13.08 7.00 12.63
C SER A 59 -11.72 6.42 13.04
N ALA A 60 -11.44 6.42 14.34
CA ALA A 60 -10.22 5.85 14.90
C ALA A 60 -10.03 4.35 14.59
N ILE A 61 -11.13 3.61 14.46
CA ILE A 61 -11.13 2.17 14.14
C ILE A 61 -10.67 1.95 12.70
N LEU A 62 -11.15 2.77 11.75
CA LEU A 62 -10.71 2.73 10.35
C LEU A 62 -9.27 3.20 10.17
N GLY A 63 -8.88 4.24 10.89
CA GLY A 63 -7.50 4.72 10.87
C GLY A 63 -6.52 3.64 11.33
N SER A 64 -6.87 2.93 12.40
CA SER A 64 -6.06 1.83 12.93
C SER A 64 -5.96 0.65 11.94
N SER A 65 -7.06 0.27 11.29
CA SER A 65 -7.04 -0.81 10.29
C SER A 65 -6.24 -0.42 9.04
N MET A 66 -6.34 0.82 8.57
CA MET A 66 -5.49 1.33 7.47
C MET A 66 -4.01 1.33 7.84
N LEU A 67 -3.64 1.70 9.07
CA LEU A 67 -2.25 1.63 9.52
C LEU A 67 -1.69 0.21 9.42
N ILE A 68 -2.45 -0.78 9.88
CA ILE A 68 -2.05 -2.19 9.82
C ILE A 68 -1.84 -2.62 8.36
N ILE A 69 -2.74 -2.21 7.46
CA ILE A 69 -2.61 -2.47 6.02
C ILE A 69 -1.34 -1.83 5.46
N TYR A 70 -1.06 -0.56 5.77
CA TYR A 70 0.14 0.14 5.27
C TYR A 70 1.44 -0.47 5.78
N ILE A 71 1.51 -0.88 7.05
CA ILE A 71 2.68 -1.60 7.59
C ILE A 71 2.87 -2.93 6.85
N SER A 72 1.79 -3.69 6.68
CA SER A 72 1.81 -4.96 5.94
C SER A 72 2.28 -4.76 4.49
N LEU A 73 1.83 -3.68 3.85
CA LEU A 73 2.24 -3.26 2.52
C LEU A 73 3.74 -2.97 2.44
N GLY A 74 4.28 -2.27 3.43
CA GLY A 74 5.72 -2.00 3.55
C GLY A 74 6.53 -3.28 3.63
N VAL A 75 6.09 -4.24 4.45
CA VAL A 75 6.73 -5.56 4.58
C VAL A 75 6.64 -6.35 3.28
N VAL A 76 5.46 -6.43 2.67
CA VAL A 76 5.26 -7.14 1.38
C VAL A 76 6.11 -6.51 0.29
N THR A 77 6.14 -5.18 0.21
CA THR A 77 6.96 -4.44 -0.75
C THR A 77 8.45 -4.74 -0.57
N TYR A 78 8.94 -4.74 0.68
CA TYR A 78 10.31 -5.14 0.99
C TYR A 78 10.59 -6.58 0.55
N PHE A 79 9.67 -7.51 0.81
CA PHE A 79 9.82 -8.91 0.42
C PHE A 79 9.82 -9.09 -1.11
N VAL A 80 8.97 -8.36 -1.83
CA VAL A 80 8.92 -8.35 -3.31
C VAL A 80 10.23 -7.81 -3.88
N ILE A 81 10.74 -6.70 -3.35
CA ILE A 81 12.05 -6.15 -3.76
C ILE A 81 13.16 -7.15 -3.47
N LYS A 82 13.21 -7.70 -2.25
CA LYS A 82 14.23 -8.67 -1.82
C LYS A 82 14.20 -9.92 -2.71
N LYS A 83 13.01 -10.46 -3.00
CA LYS A 83 12.83 -11.63 -3.87
C LYS A 83 13.29 -11.31 -5.30
N ARG A 84 12.95 -10.15 -5.85
CA ARG A 84 13.40 -9.74 -7.19
C ARG A 84 14.90 -9.45 -7.26
N LEU A 85 15.51 -8.94 -6.19
CA LEU A 85 16.95 -8.73 -6.12
C LEU A 85 17.71 -10.08 -5.99
N SER A 86 17.16 -11.02 -5.20
CA SER A 86 17.72 -12.37 -5.03
C SER A 86 17.58 -13.22 -6.30
N ASN A 87 16.47 -13.09 -7.03
CA ASN A 87 16.27 -13.74 -8.32
C ASN A 87 16.90 -12.95 -9.49
N GLY A 88 17.57 -11.84 -9.20
CA GLY A 88 18.13 -10.89 -10.16
C GLY A 88 19.66 -10.87 -10.21
N THR A 89 20.29 -12.04 -9.98
CA THR A 89 21.65 -12.33 -10.46
C THR A 89 21.55 -13.19 -11.75
N GLU A 90 20.75 -12.71 -12.70
CA GLU A 90 20.72 -13.21 -14.09
C GLU A 90 20.56 -12.02 -15.07
N ILE A 91 21.31 -10.94 -14.83
CA ILE A 91 21.67 -9.95 -15.86
C ILE A 91 23.18 -9.89 -15.98
#